data_AF-A0A430HF40-F1
#
_entry.id   AF-A0A430HF40-F1
#
_cell.length_a   1.000
_cell.length_b   1.000
_cell.length_c   1.000
_cell.angle_alpha   90.00
_cell.angle_beta   90.00
_cell.angle_gamma   90.00
#
_symmetry.space_group_name_H-M   'P 1'
#
loop_
_entity.id
_entity.type
_entity.pdbx_description
1 polymer ?
#
loop_
_entity_poly.entity_id
_entity_poly.type
_entity_poly.pdbx_seq_one_letter_code
_entity_poly.pdbx_strand_id
1 'polypeptide(L)'
;MLALPARPAFLDFDKRAFSAAEIAFLLSKPSIRGLTFSGCDLGDAAVRALCALPKLERLWLDGSAVTDAVLPDIARIPALNWLVLNNTAITGAGLAALAGHARLRHLSLRHTRADDACVQHLIRIAPLSYLDLQGSAITRAGLLALAAHPTLTLCTDDTRPAELDDAFVREQRRLASRTPPGFVPGAGDEAAALSVLHGFWDGINAWETRLALDQAADPFLADWRQPVRAAVFARYCTPRHSTSGQADASSVASPPTYAQHRIIDVEWLSARKLCVYTNNGRHGQCRFILMKKGGTWLLDHMQNLFDGWKTGYL
;
A
#
# COMPACT_ATOMS: atom_id res chain seq x y z
N MET A 1 -28.21 -21.86 -22.40
CA MET A 1 -28.21 -20.41 -22.13
C MET A 1 -27.84 -20.22 -20.67
N LEU A 2 -26.94 -19.28 -20.35
CA LEU A 2 -26.48 -19.06 -18.98
C LEU A 2 -27.66 -18.70 -18.06
N ALA A 3 -27.83 -19.42 -16.95
CA ALA A 3 -28.80 -19.08 -15.92
C ALA A 3 -28.19 -18.00 -15.01
N LEU A 4 -28.65 -16.75 -15.15
CA LEU A 4 -28.14 -15.61 -14.40
C LEU A 4 -29.22 -15.03 -13.49
N PRO A 5 -28.84 -14.44 -12.33
CA PRO A 5 -29.78 -13.68 -11.51
C PRO A 5 -30.37 -12.49 -12.30
N ALA A 6 -31.51 -11.94 -11.84
CA ALA A 6 -32.22 -10.87 -12.54
C ALA A 6 -31.37 -9.60 -12.77
N ARG A 7 -30.43 -9.31 -11.87
CA ARG A 7 -29.48 -8.20 -11.96
C ARG A 7 -28.08 -8.70 -11.59
N PRO A 8 -27.36 -9.37 -12.50
CA PRO A 8 -26.05 -9.90 -12.20
C PRO A 8 -25.07 -8.74 -12.03
N ALA A 9 -24.34 -8.74 -10.92
CA ALA A 9 -23.29 -7.76 -10.64
C ALA A 9 -21.90 -8.40 -10.69
N PHE A 10 -21.74 -9.57 -10.06
CA PHE A 10 -20.52 -10.35 -10.06
C PHE A 10 -20.89 -11.77 -10.51
N LEU A 11 -20.16 -12.29 -11.48
CA LEU A 11 -20.37 -13.62 -12.03
C LEU A 11 -19.04 -14.35 -12.06
N ASP A 12 -19.06 -15.60 -11.61
CA ASP A 12 -17.89 -16.46 -11.54
C ASP A 12 -18.12 -17.71 -12.40
N PHE A 13 -17.13 -18.04 -13.21
CA PHE A 13 -17.13 -19.17 -14.12
C PHE A 13 -15.81 -19.93 -14.01
N ASP A 14 -15.90 -21.26 -13.95
CA ASP A 14 -14.74 -22.13 -13.78
C ASP A 14 -14.71 -23.20 -14.88
N LYS A 15 -13.52 -23.41 -15.46
CA LYS A 15 -13.13 -24.53 -16.33
C LYS A 15 -14.14 -24.89 -17.41
N ARG A 16 -14.59 -23.90 -18.19
CA ARG A 16 -15.51 -24.12 -19.32
C ARG A 16 -15.23 -23.23 -20.52
N ALA A 17 -15.68 -23.67 -21.69
CA ALA A 17 -15.68 -22.85 -22.90
C ALA A 17 -16.92 -21.94 -22.97
N PHE A 18 -16.79 -20.84 -23.71
CA PHE A 18 -17.89 -19.89 -23.97
C PHE A 18 -18.16 -19.78 -25.47
N SER A 19 -19.43 -19.89 -25.85
CA SER A 19 -19.83 -19.56 -27.23
C SER A 19 -19.98 -18.05 -27.44
N ALA A 20 -19.90 -17.59 -28.69
CA ALA A 20 -20.18 -16.19 -29.03
C ALA A 20 -21.57 -15.74 -28.57
N ALA A 21 -22.58 -16.62 -28.60
CA ALA A 21 -23.93 -16.33 -28.12
C ALA A 21 -23.97 -16.13 -26.60
N GLU A 22 -23.18 -16.88 -25.83
CA GLU A 22 -23.08 -16.69 -24.39
C GLU A 22 -22.35 -15.38 -24.03
N ILE A 23 -21.29 -15.03 -24.76
CA ILE A 23 -20.64 -13.72 -24.62
C ILE A 23 -21.62 -12.59 -24.94
N ALA A 24 -22.35 -12.67 -26.06
CA ALA A 24 -23.38 -11.69 -26.40
C ALA A 24 -24.49 -11.61 -25.33
N PHE A 25 -24.86 -12.73 -24.72
CA PHE A 25 -25.82 -12.75 -23.62
C PHE A 25 -25.27 -12.02 -22.39
N LEU A 26 -23.99 -12.16 -22.05
CA LEU A 26 -23.35 -11.39 -20.97
C LEU A 26 -23.36 -9.88 -21.29
N LEU A 27 -23.08 -9.49 -22.53
CA LEU A 27 -23.13 -8.09 -22.97
C LEU A 27 -24.52 -7.46 -22.84
N SER A 28 -25.59 -8.27 -22.92
CA SER A 28 -26.97 -7.80 -22.67
C SER A 28 -27.24 -7.41 -21.21
N LYS A 29 -26.29 -7.62 -20.29
CA LYS A 29 -26.44 -7.37 -18.85
C LYS A 29 -25.59 -6.17 -18.40
N PRO A 30 -26.09 -4.92 -18.53
CA PRO A 30 -25.32 -3.70 -18.22
C PRO A 30 -25.05 -3.50 -16.71
N SER A 31 -25.63 -4.35 -15.85
CA SER A 31 -25.38 -4.33 -14.41
C SER A 31 -24.08 -5.04 -13.99
N ILE A 32 -23.46 -5.81 -14.89
CA ILE A 32 -22.23 -6.56 -14.58
C ILE A 32 -21.10 -5.58 -14.25
N ARG A 33 -20.49 -5.80 -13.08
CA ARG A 33 -19.35 -5.08 -12.54
C ARG A 33 -18.12 -5.96 -12.39
N GLY A 34 -18.29 -7.26 -12.23
CA GLY A 34 -17.18 -8.20 -12.16
C GLY A 34 -17.44 -9.49 -12.90
N LEU A 35 -16.42 -9.94 -13.60
CA LEU A 35 -16.39 -11.23 -14.27
C LEU A 35 -15.14 -12.00 -13.85
N THR A 36 -15.35 -13.20 -13.33
CA THR A 36 -14.29 -14.15 -13.04
C THR A 36 -14.36 -15.32 -14.02
N PHE A 37 -13.26 -15.55 -14.70
CA PHE A 37 -13.05 -16.70 -15.57
C PHE A 37 -11.78 -17.41 -15.12
N SER A 38 -11.95 -18.53 -14.42
CA SER A 38 -10.86 -19.38 -13.95
C SER A 38 -10.75 -20.60 -14.85
N GLY A 39 -9.61 -20.79 -15.52
CA GLY A 39 -9.39 -21.90 -16.45
C GLY A 39 -10.41 -21.98 -17.60
N CYS A 40 -11.06 -20.86 -17.95
CA CYS A 40 -12.01 -20.83 -19.05
C CYS A 40 -11.28 -20.58 -20.37
N ASP A 41 -11.69 -21.29 -21.41
CA ASP A 41 -11.14 -21.14 -22.76
C ASP A 41 -11.71 -19.86 -23.42
N LEU A 42 -11.06 -18.73 -23.11
CA LEU A 42 -11.35 -17.42 -23.66
C LEU A 42 -10.13 -16.90 -24.41
N GLY A 43 -10.30 -16.56 -25.68
CA GLY A 43 -9.30 -15.83 -26.46
C GLY A 43 -9.57 -14.33 -26.52
N ASP A 44 -8.63 -13.58 -27.11
CA ASP A 44 -8.64 -12.11 -27.18
C ASP A 44 -9.94 -11.54 -27.77
N ALA A 45 -10.54 -12.19 -28.76
CA ALA A 45 -11.78 -11.73 -29.38
C ALA A 45 -12.97 -11.72 -28.41
N ALA A 46 -13.09 -12.76 -27.57
CA ALA A 46 -14.17 -12.86 -26.59
C ALA A 46 -13.99 -11.80 -25.49
N VAL A 47 -12.76 -11.63 -24.99
CA VAL A 47 -12.44 -10.66 -23.94
C VAL A 47 -12.57 -9.22 -24.46
N ARG A 48 -12.14 -8.94 -25.69
CA ARG A 48 -12.38 -7.63 -26.34
C ARG A 48 -13.85 -7.25 -26.36
N ALA A 49 -14.74 -8.21 -26.66
CA ALA A 49 -16.17 -7.97 -26.62
C ALA A 49 -16.64 -7.63 -25.19
N LEU A 50 -16.16 -8.37 -24.17
CA LEU A 50 -16.48 -8.13 -22.75
C LEU A 50 -16.01 -6.75 -22.24
N CYS A 51 -14.98 -6.16 -22.85
CA CYS A 51 -14.52 -4.79 -22.51
C CYS A 51 -15.58 -3.72 -22.80
N ALA A 52 -16.62 -4.01 -23.58
CA ALA A 52 -17.73 -3.10 -23.85
C ALA A 52 -18.75 -2.99 -22.69
N LEU A 53 -18.60 -3.78 -21.62
CA LEU A 53 -19.49 -3.71 -20.45
C LEU A 53 -19.30 -2.37 -19.71
N PRO A 54 -20.35 -1.54 -19.59
CA PRO A 54 -20.20 -0.13 -19.20
C PRO A 54 -19.82 0.08 -17.73
N LYS A 55 -19.99 -0.94 -16.90
CA LYS A 55 -19.74 -0.90 -15.45
C LYS A 55 -18.65 -1.87 -15.00
N LEU A 56 -17.90 -2.46 -15.95
CA LEU A 56 -16.89 -3.46 -15.61
C LEU A 56 -15.77 -2.83 -14.77
N GLU A 57 -15.59 -3.36 -13.58
CA GLU A 57 -14.66 -2.92 -12.55
C GLU A 57 -13.62 -3.98 -12.22
N ARG A 58 -14.00 -5.26 -12.35
CA ARG A 58 -13.16 -6.42 -12.03
C ARG A 58 -13.16 -7.43 -13.16
N LEU A 59 -11.99 -7.84 -13.60
CA LEU A 59 -11.83 -8.83 -14.66
C LEU A 59 -10.74 -9.83 -14.27
N TRP A 60 -11.12 -11.09 -14.14
CA TRP A 60 -10.20 -12.19 -13.85
C TRP A 60 -10.24 -13.17 -15.03
N LEU A 61 -9.07 -13.43 -15.61
CA LEU A 61 -8.86 -14.20 -16.83
C LEU A 61 -7.82 -15.30 -16.63
N ASP A 62 -7.80 -15.90 -15.44
CA ASP A 62 -6.77 -16.86 -15.05
C ASP A 62 -6.83 -18.12 -15.91
N GLY A 63 -5.70 -18.51 -16.48
CA GLY A 63 -5.57 -19.66 -17.35
C GLY A 63 -6.33 -19.54 -18.68
N SER A 64 -6.67 -18.32 -19.10
CA SER A 64 -7.28 -18.06 -20.41
C SER A 64 -6.24 -17.96 -21.53
N ALA A 65 -6.68 -18.14 -22.77
CA ALA A 65 -5.84 -18.08 -23.97
C ALA A 65 -5.61 -16.64 -24.48
N VAL A 66 -5.57 -15.66 -23.57
CA VAL A 66 -5.35 -14.26 -23.94
C VAL A 66 -3.87 -13.92 -24.13
N THR A 67 -3.62 -12.97 -25.01
CA THR A 67 -2.30 -12.45 -25.37
C THR A 67 -2.23 -10.94 -25.21
N ASP A 68 -1.05 -10.34 -25.44
CA ASP A 68 -0.87 -8.88 -25.36
C ASP A 68 -1.85 -8.09 -26.23
N ALA A 69 -2.41 -8.70 -27.29
CA ALA A 69 -3.35 -8.06 -28.21
C ALA A 69 -4.68 -7.63 -27.55
N VAL A 70 -5.03 -8.14 -26.36
CA VAL A 70 -6.23 -7.72 -25.63
C VAL A 70 -5.99 -6.52 -24.71
N LEU A 71 -4.74 -6.27 -24.31
CA LEU A 71 -4.44 -5.25 -23.31
C LEU A 71 -4.84 -3.82 -23.73
N PRO A 72 -4.74 -3.39 -25.00
CA PRO A 72 -5.26 -2.09 -25.43
C PRO A 72 -6.77 -1.93 -25.22
N ASP A 73 -7.54 -3.00 -25.35
CA ASP A 73 -8.99 -2.99 -25.11
C ASP A 73 -9.29 -2.93 -23.61
N ILE A 74 -8.59 -3.74 -22.82
CA ILE A 74 -8.71 -3.73 -21.35
C ILE A 74 -8.34 -2.36 -20.78
N ALA A 75 -7.31 -1.71 -21.32
CA ALA A 75 -6.85 -0.40 -20.90
C ALA A 75 -7.89 0.72 -21.08
N ARG A 76 -8.91 0.49 -21.92
CA ARG A 76 -9.99 1.46 -22.18
C ARG A 76 -11.18 1.30 -21.24
N ILE A 77 -11.20 0.30 -20.35
CA ILE A 77 -12.30 0.08 -19.41
C ILE A 77 -12.21 1.14 -18.30
N PRO A 78 -13.08 2.16 -18.28
CA PRO A 78 -12.87 3.36 -17.46
C PRO A 78 -13.00 3.11 -15.96
N ALA A 79 -13.70 2.04 -15.57
CA ALA A 79 -13.94 1.69 -14.17
C ALA A 79 -13.06 0.55 -13.64
N LEU A 80 -12.20 -0.04 -14.49
CA LEU A 80 -11.39 -1.19 -14.13
C LEU A 80 -10.41 -0.84 -13.00
N ASN A 81 -10.58 -1.51 -11.87
CA ASN A 81 -9.72 -1.35 -10.71
C ASN A 81 -9.04 -2.67 -10.29
N TRP A 82 -9.52 -3.80 -10.80
CA TRP A 82 -9.00 -5.13 -10.48
C TRP A 82 -8.82 -5.96 -11.75
N LEU A 83 -7.59 -6.34 -12.05
CA LEU A 83 -7.25 -7.15 -13.22
C LEU A 83 -6.36 -8.32 -12.80
N VAL A 84 -6.77 -9.53 -13.16
CA VAL A 84 -5.98 -10.75 -12.94
C VAL A 84 -5.81 -11.49 -14.26
N LEU A 85 -4.55 -11.68 -14.65
CA LEU A 85 -4.10 -12.26 -15.91
C LEU A 85 -3.16 -13.45 -15.66
N ASN A 86 -3.38 -14.17 -14.56
CA ASN A 86 -2.53 -15.28 -14.16
C ASN A 86 -2.55 -16.40 -15.22
N ASN A 87 -1.42 -17.10 -15.39
CA ASN A 87 -1.30 -18.23 -16.31
C ASN A 87 -1.72 -17.91 -17.76
N THR A 88 -1.50 -16.67 -18.21
CA THR A 88 -1.78 -16.22 -19.59
C THR A 88 -0.50 -16.00 -20.39
N ALA A 89 -0.62 -15.74 -21.70
CA ALA A 89 0.53 -15.48 -22.58
C ALA A 89 1.01 -14.02 -22.55
N ILE A 90 0.60 -13.23 -21.55
CA ILE A 90 0.97 -11.81 -21.40
C ILE A 90 2.48 -11.66 -21.17
N THR A 91 3.09 -10.70 -21.86
CA THR A 91 4.52 -10.40 -21.78
C THR A 91 4.79 -9.05 -21.13
N GLY A 92 6.06 -8.78 -20.79
CA GLY A 92 6.47 -7.48 -20.26
C GLY A 92 6.21 -6.33 -21.24
N ALA A 93 6.35 -6.58 -22.54
CA ALA A 93 6.12 -5.59 -23.60
C ALA A 93 4.63 -5.24 -23.76
N GLY A 94 3.73 -6.22 -23.64
CA GLY A 94 2.28 -5.98 -23.72
C GLY A 94 1.76 -5.01 -22.67
N LEU A 95 2.37 -5.02 -21.48
CA LEU A 95 1.98 -4.16 -20.36
C LEU A 95 2.15 -2.66 -20.65
N ALA A 96 2.86 -2.29 -21.73
CA ALA A 96 2.87 -0.92 -22.25
C ALA A 96 1.47 -0.34 -22.48
N ALA A 97 0.50 -1.17 -22.87
CA ALA A 97 -0.87 -0.75 -23.11
C ALA A 97 -1.60 -0.31 -21.82
N LEU A 98 -1.21 -0.82 -20.65
CA LEU A 98 -1.81 -0.46 -19.37
C LEU A 98 -1.20 0.81 -18.76
N ALA A 99 -0.09 1.30 -19.30
CA ALA A 99 0.60 2.48 -18.77
C ALA A 99 -0.34 3.71 -18.74
N GLY A 100 -0.47 4.33 -17.57
CA GLY A 100 -1.36 5.49 -17.38
C GLY A 100 -2.82 5.15 -17.11
N HIS A 101 -3.18 3.87 -16.89
CA HIS A 101 -4.55 3.50 -16.55
C HIS A 101 -5.03 4.23 -15.27
N ALA A 102 -6.10 5.02 -15.41
CA ALA A 102 -6.49 6.01 -14.41
C ALA A 102 -7.11 5.42 -13.12
N ARG A 103 -7.48 4.14 -13.11
CA ARG A 103 -8.15 3.50 -11.97
C ARG A 103 -7.63 2.13 -11.56
N LEU A 104 -6.63 1.58 -12.25
CA LEU A 104 -6.18 0.21 -11.97
C LEU A 104 -5.39 0.18 -10.68
N ARG A 105 -5.90 -0.51 -9.65
CA ARG A 105 -5.30 -0.59 -8.32
C ARG A 105 -4.66 -1.93 -8.02
N HIS A 106 -5.23 -2.99 -8.58
CA HIS A 106 -4.82 -4.36 -8.37
C HIS A 106 -4.52 -5.03 -9.70
N LEU A 107 -3.28 -5.51 -9.85
CA LEU A 107 -2.83 -6.25 -11.03
C LEU A 107 -2.13 -7.54 -10.58
N SER A 108 -2.60 -8.68 -11.07
CA SER A 108 -1.95 -9.97 -10.85
C SER A 108 -1.57 -10.60 -12.20
N LEU A 109 -0.29 -10.98 -12.30
CA LEU A 109 0.41 -11.47 -13.50
C LEU A 109 1.19 -12.75 -13.16
N ARG A 110 0.67 -13.58 -12.26
CA ARG A 110 1.34 -14.82 -11.85
C ARG A 110 1.54 -15.75 -13.03
N HIS A 111 2.69 -16.40 -13.10
CA HIS A 111 3.00 -17.37 -14.14
C HIS A 111 2.77 -16.85 -15.57
N THR A 112 3.04 -15.56 -15.79
CA THR A 112 3.06 -14.92 -17.10
C THR A 112 4.51 -14.81 -17.61
N ARG A 113 4.68 -14.21 -18.80
CA ARG A 113 5.99 -13.90 -19.38
C ARG A 113 6.41 -12.45 -19.12
N ALA A 114 5.88 -11.83 -18.06
CA ALA A 114 6.33 -10.52 -17.62
C ALA A 114 7.81 -10.58 -17.19
N ASP A 115 8.64 -9.67 -17.68
CA ASP A 115 10.07 -9.56 -17.40
C ASP A 115 10.42 -8.11 -16.97
N ASP A 116 11.70 -7.79 -16.81
CA ASP A 116 12.14 -6.46 -16.39
C ASP A 116 11.70 -5.33 -17.35
N ALA A 117 11.31 -5.63 -18.60
CA ALA A 117 10.80 -4.63 -19.52
C ALA A 117 9.43 -4.07 -19.08
N CYS A 118 8.69 -4.78 -18.24
CA CYS A 118 7.40 -4.30 -17.72
C CYS A 118 7.54 -3.11 -16.76
N VAL A 119 8.69 -2.95 -16.10
CA VAL A 119 8.89 -2.01 -15.00
C VAL A 119 8.54 -0.59 -15.42
N GLN A 120 9.08 -0.11 -16.55
CA GLN A 120 8.83 1.23 -17.07
C GLN A 120 7.36 1.52 -17.38
N HIS A 121 6.55 0.48 -17.60
CA HIS A 121 5.13 0.58 -17.88
C HIS A 121 4.31 0.57 -16.59
N LEU A 122 4.61 -0.36 -15.68
CA LEU A 122 3.90 -0.53 -14.41
C LEU A 122 4.07 0.68 -13.49
N ILE A 123 5.26 1.31 -13.46
CA ILE A 123 5.48 2.53 -12.66
C ILE A 123 4.65 3.73 -13.15
N ARG A 124 4.08 3.68 -14.36
CA ARG A 124 3.24 4.74 -14.92
C ARG A 124 1.75 4.56 -14.62
N ILE A 125 1.36 3.46 -13.98
CA ILE A 125 -0.01 3.22 -13.53
C ILE A 125 -0.17 3.86 -12.15
N ALA A 126 -0.28 5.18 -12.10
CA ALA A 126 -0.27 5.96 -10.84
C ALA A 126 -1.15 5.44 -9.69
N PRO A 127 -2.37 4.90 -9.92
CA PRO A 127 -3.20 4.37 -8.82
C PRO A 127 -2.86 2.93 -8.40
N LEU A 128 -1.87 2.28 -9.02
CA LEU A 128 -1.52 0.89 -8.74
C LEU A 128 -0.98 0.76 -7.30
N SER A 129 -1.66 -0.05 -6.51
CA SER A 129 -1.32 -0.27 -5.09
C SER A 129 -0.92 -1.70 -4.79
N TYR A 130 -1.33 -2.65 -5.64
CA TYR A 130 -1.02 -4.06 -5.47
C TYR A 130 -0.58 -4.67 -6.80
N LEU A 131 0.56 -5.34 -6.77
CA LEU A 131 1.11 -6.04 -7.92
C LEU A 131 1.61 -7.42 -7.52
N ASP A 132 1.26 -8.40 -8.33
CA ASP A 132 1.70 -9.77 -8.17
C ASP A 132 2.35 -10.28 -9.46
N LEU A 133 3.60 -10.71 -9.35
CA LEU A 133 4.45 -11.16 -10.45
C LEU A 133 5.06 -12.53 -10.18
N GLN A 134 4.48 -13.30 -9.23
CA GLN A 134 5.02 -14.60 -8.84
C GLN A 134 5.15 -15.54 -10.05
N GLY A 135 6.29 -16.20 -10.20
CA GLY A 135 6.51 -17.14 -11.30
C GLY A 135 6.57 -16.50 -12.70
N SER A 136 6.74 -15.18 -12.78
CA SER A 136 7.10 -14.49 -14.02
C SER A 136 8.62 -14.49 -14.24
N ALA A 137 9.07 -13.87 -15.34
CA ALA A 137 10.49 -13.73 -15.69
C ALA A 137 11.13 -12.46 -15.11
N ILE A 138 10.44 -11.71 -14.24
CA ILE A 138 11.01 -10.52 -13.61
C ILE A 138 12.16 -10.89 -12.67
N THR A 139 13.26 -10.15 -12.73
CA THR A 139 14.43 -10.38 -11.89
C THR A 139 14.31 -9.64 -10.56
N ARG A 140 15.20 -9.95 -9.62
CA ARG A 140 15.34 -9.16 -8.38
C ARG A 140 15.61 -7.68 -8.67
N ALA A 141 16.39 -7.37 -9.71
CA ALA A 141 16.69 -5.99 -10.08
C ALA A 141 15.45 -5.27 -10.62
N GLY A 142 14.67 -5.92 -11.49
CA GLY A 142 13.39 -5.39 -11.97
C GLY A 142 12.39 -5.16 -10.83
N LEU A 143 12.28 -6.10 -9.89
CA LEU A 143 11.45 -5.94 -8.70
C LEU A 143 11.87 -4.74 -7.86
N LEU A 144 13.17 -4.52 -7.61
CA LEU A 144 13.63 -3.33 -6.91
C LEU A 144 13.41 -2.05 -7.70
N ALA A 145 13.49 -2.08 -9.03
CA ALA A 145 13.22 -0.91 -9.86
C ALA A 145 11.74 -0.47 -9.82
N LEU A 146 10.81 -1.39 -9.53
CA LEU A 146 9.40 -1.05 -9.27
C LEU A 146 9.20 -0.18 -8.01
N ALA A 147 10.21 -0.08 -7.13
CA ALA A 147 10.19 0.82 -5.98
C ALA A 147 10.12 2.31 -6.39
N ALA A 148 10.35 2.64 -7.66
CA ALA A 148 10.05 3.98 -8.17
C ALA A 148 8.55 4.33 -8.11
N HIS A 149 7.66 3.33 -8.00
CA HIS A 149 6.23 3.55 -7.76
C HIS A 149 5.97 3.73 -6.25
N PRO A 150 5.55 4.92 -5.79
CA PRO A 150 5.60 5.29 -4.37
C PRO A 150 4.56 4.61 -3.47
N THR A 151 3.48 4.07 -4.05
CA THR A 151 2.38 3.43 -3.32
C THR A 151 2.23 1.95 -3.64
N LEU A 152 3.14 1.39 -4.44
CA LEU A 152 3.04 0.01 -4.88
C LEU A 152 3.47 -0.92 -3.76
N THR A 153 2.64 -1.93 -3.50
CA THR A 153 2.98 -3.07 -2.65
C THR A 153 3.04 -4.32 -3.51
N LEU A 154 4.10 -5.11 -3.33
CA LEU A 154 4.22 -6.41 -3.96
C LEU A 154 3.42 -7.45 -3.16
N CYS A 155 2.80 -8.42 -3.84
CA CYS A 155 2.15 -9.54 -3.19
C CYS A 155 3.14 -10.29 -2.29
N THR A 156 2.88 -10.35 -0.98
CA THR A 156 3.59 -11.24 -0.06
C THR A 156 3.25 -12.69 -0.34
N ASP A 157 4.25 -13.52 -0.62
CA ASP A 157 4.10 -14.98 -0.70
C ASP A 157 5.30 -15.66 -0.05
N ASP A 158 5.10 -16.90 0.41
CA ASP A 158 6.11 -17.68 1.15
C ASP A 158 7.29 -18.13 0.27
N THR A 159 7.23 -17.91 -1.05
CA THR A 159 8.24 -18.35 -2.02
C THR A 159 9.27 -17.27 -2.32
N ARG A 160 8.98 -16.00 -2.01
CA ARG A 160 9.93 -14.89 -2.17
C ARG A 160 10.85 -14.79 -0.94
N PRO A 161 12.15 -14.49 -1.13
CA PRO A 161 13.04 -14.25 0.00
C PRO A 161 12.50 -13.15 0.90
N ALA A 162 12.44 -13.41 2.21
CA ALA A 162 11.88 -12.47 3.18
C ALA A 162 12.57 -11.09 3.12
N GLU A 163 13.85 -11.05 2.77
CA GLU A 163 14.64 -9.83 2.69
C GLU A 163 14.28 -8.96 1.48
N LEU A 164 13.55 -9.51 0.49
CA LEU A 164 13.20 -8.78 -0.73
C LEU A 164 12.17 -7.69 -0.46
N ASP A 165 11.16 -7.97 0.36
CA ASP A 165 10.13 -6.97 0.69
C ASP A 165 10.76 -5.82 1.51
N ASP A 166 11.64 -6.14 2.45
CA ASP A 166 12.41 -5.13 3.19
C ASP A 166 13.37 -4.33 2.28
N ALA A 167 14.00 -4.98 1.31
CA ALA A 167 14.84 -4.29 0.32
C ALA A 167 14.02 -3.38 -0.60
N PHE A 168 12.85 -3.83 -1.05
CA PHE A 168 11.95 -3.05 -1.89
C PHE A 168 11.47 -1.79 -1.17
N VAL A 169 11.01 -1.91 0.07
CA VAL A 169 10.57 -0.76 0.86
C VAL A 169 11.73 0.19 1.15
N ARG A 170 12.93 -0.33 1.47
CA ARG A 170 14.12 0.52 1.64
C ARG A 170 14.45 1.29 0.37
N GLU A 171 14.33 0.67 -0.80
CA GLU A 171 14.55 1.34 -2.07
C GLU A 171 13.48 2.40 -2.36
N GLN A 172 12.21 2.14 -2.03
CA GLN A 172 11.13 3.14 -2.13
C GLN A 172 11.46 4.38 -1.28
N ARG A 173 11.94 4.17 -0.05
CA ARG A 173 12.38 5.27 0.83
C ARG A 173 13.58 6.01 0.27
N ARG A 174 14.60 5.29 -0.20
CA ARG A 174 15.79 5.87 -0.80
C ARG A 174 15.44 6.78 -1.99
N LEU A 175 14.53 6.33 -2.85
CA LEU A 175 14.05 7.10 -4.01
C LEU A 175 13.15 8.29 -3.62
N ALA A 176 12.38 8.15 -2.54
CA ALA A 176 11.56 9.23 -1.98
C ALA A 176 12.36 10.20 -1.10
N SER A 177 13.61 9.86 -0.77
CA SER A 177 14.43 10.59 0.20
C SER A 177 14.61 12.05 -0.19
N ARG A 178 14.58 12.91 0.82
CA ARG A 178 14.82 14.36 0.67
C ARG A 178 16.11 14.80 1.34
N THR A 179 16.96 13.85 1.72
CA THR A 179 18.29 14.12 2.29
C THR A 179 19.09 15.00 1.34
N PRO A 180 19.65 16.14 1.79
CA PRO A 180 20.49 16.99 0.95
C PRO A 180 21.72 16.22 0.41
N PRO A 181 22.12 16.45 -0.86
CA PRO A 181 23.35 15.86 -1.40
C PRO A 181 24.57 16.20 -0.53
N GLY A 182 25.42 15.21 -0.25
CA GLY A 182 26.63 15.39 0.57
C GLY A 182 26.36 15.54 2.08
N PHE A 183 25.13 15.36 2.54
CA PHE A 183 24.84 15.27 3.97
C PHE A 183 25.54 14.04 4.57
N VAL A 184 26.28 14.24 5.67
CA VAL A 184 26.97 13.17 6.40
C VAL A 184 26.20 12.89 7.69
N PRO A 185 25.49 11.75 7.78
CA PRO A 185 24.89 11.29 9.03
C PRO A 185 25.96 11.04 10.10
N GLY A 186 25.65 11.35 11.36
CA GLY A 186 26.50 10.95 12.49
C GLY A 186 27.47 12.01 13.05
N ALA A 187 27.40 13.27 12.63
CA ALA A 187 28.14 14.37 13.28
C ALA A 187 27.34 15.16 14.34
N GLY A 188 26.09 14.77 14.63
CA GLY A 188 25.30 15.39 15.70
C GLY A 188 23.99 14.66 16.02
N ASP A 189 23.73 14.47 17.31
CA ASP A 189 22.43 14.28 17.98
C ASP A 189 21.39 13.22 17.52
N GLU A 190 21.70 12.24 16.67
CA GLU A 190 20.73 11.16 16.36
C GLU A 190 20.25 10.45 17.64
N ALA A 191 21.18 10.02 18.50
CA ALA A 191 20.86 9.37 19.76
C ALA A 191 19.99 10.25 20.67
N ALA A 192 20.20 11.57 20.66
CA ALA A 192 19.38 12.50 21.43
C ALA A 192 17.96 12.61 20.84
N ALA A 193 17.82 12.64 19.51
CA ALA A 193 16.52 12.60 18.86
C ALA A 193 15.78 11.28 19.15
N LEU A 194 16.46 10.13 19.02
CA LEU A 194 15.88 8.82 19.33
C LEU A 194 15.49 8.70 20.81
N SER A 195 16.26 9.30 21.72
CA SER A 195 15.91 9.37 23.14
C SER A 195 14.61 10.14 23.38
N VAL A 196 14.35 11.22 22.64
CA VAL A 196 13.07 11.95 22.69
C VAL A 196 11.91 11.07 22.21
N LEU A 197 12.10 10.33 21.13
CA LEU A 197 11.09 9.41 20.62
C LEU A 197 10.78 8.28 21.61
N HIS A 198 11.80 7.62 22.16
CA HIS A 198 11.64 6.58 23.17
C HIS A 198 10.98 7.13 24.44
N GLY A 199 11.42 8.29 24.93
CA GLY A 199 10.81 8.92 26.10
C GLY A 199 9.33 9.27 25.91
N PHE A 200 8.94 9.66 24.68
CA PHE A 200 7.53 9.84 24.33
C PHE A 200 6.77 8.50 24.37
N TRP A 201 7.29 7.44 23.74
CA TRP A 201 6.67 6.12 23.76
C TRP A 201 6.50 5.58 25.17
N ASP A 202 7.54 5.66 26.00
CA ASP A 202 7.50 5.21 27.40
C ASP A 202 6.47 6.00 28.20
N GLY A 203 6.40 7.32 28.00
CA GLY A 203 5.42 8.19 28.65
C GLY A 203 3.97 7.84 28.28
N ILE A 204 3.69 7.59 27.00
CA ILE A 204 2.35 7.19 26.56
C ILE A 204 2.03 5.76 27.01
N ASN A 205 2.95 4.82 26.88
CA ASN A 205 2.75 3.45 27.34
C ASN A 205 2.43 3.42 28.84
N ALA A 206 3.18 4.16 29.66
CA ALA A 206 2.89 4.26 31.10
C ALA A 206 1.51 4.84 31.38
N TRP A 207 1.08 5.84 30.60
CA TRP A 207 -0.27 6.41 30.69
C TRP A 207 -1.35 5.39 30.31
N GLU A 208 -1.19 4.65 29.21
CA GLU A 208 -2.14 3.62 28.76
C GLU A 208 -2.22 2.44 29.73
N THR A 209 -1.08 1.98 30.25
CA THR A 209 -1.02 0.93 31.28
C THR A 209 -1.78 1.36 32.53
N ARG A 210 -1.56 2.59 33.01
CA ARG A 210 -2.29 3.12 34.16
C ARG A 210 -3.78 3.24 33.88
N LEU A 211 -4.16 3.67 32.68
CA LEU A 211 -5.56 3.76 32.27
C LEU A 211 -6.23 2.39 32.23
N ALA A 212 -5.55 1.36 31.74
CA ALA A 212 -6.06 -0.01 31.70
C ALA A 212 -6.28 -0.60 33.11
N LEU A 213 -5.39 -0.29 34.06
CA LEU A 213 -5.56 -0.69 35.47
C LEU A 213 -6.71 0.08 36.15
N ASP A 214 -6.96 1.31 35.72
CA ASP A 214 -8.02 2.19 36.23
C ASP A 214 -9.41 1.85 35.65
N GLN A 215 -9.54 0.78 34.84
CA GLN A 215 -10.82 0.31 34.25
C GLN A 215 -11.87 -0.15 35.29
N ALA A 216 -11.57 -0.02 36.60
CA ALA A 216 -12.53 -0.17 37.70
C ALA A 216 -13.12 1.18 38.20
N ALA A 217 -12.71 2.34 37.65
CA ALA A 217 -13.10 3.65 38.15
C ALA A 217 -13.94 4.46 37.14
N ASP A 218 -14.99 5.08 37.67
CA ASP A 218 -16.02 5.91 37.03
C ASP A 218 -15.62 6.57 35.68
N PRO A 219 -16.36 6.33 34.58
CA PRO A 219 -16.12 6.98 33.28
C PRO A 219 -16.14 8.51 33.33
N PHE A 220 -16.68 9.13 34.38
CA PHE A 220 -16.78 10.58 34.55
C PHE A 220 -15.63 11.21 35.35
N LEU A 221 -14.70 10.44 35.92
CA LEU A 221 -13.53 10.98 36.64
C LEU A 221 -12.39 11.33 35.67
N ALA A 222 -12.36 12.60 35.25
CA ALA A 222 -11.40 13.19 34.32
C ALA A 222 -10.05 13.61 34.94
N ASP A 223 -9.85 13.39 36.25
CA ASP A 223 -8.86 14.15 37.07
C ASP A 223 -7.41 13.99 36.60
N TRP A 224 -6.88 12.75 36.52
CA TRP A 224 -5.47 12.56 36.21
C TRP A 224 -5.18 12.31 34.71
N ARG A 225 -6.16 11.79 33.96
CA ARG A 225 -5.94 11.24 32.61
C ARG A 225 -5.48 12.30 31.60
N GLN A 226 -6.18 13.44 31.55
CA GLN A 226 -5.85 14.52 30.59
C GLN A 226 -4.58 15.28 30.98
N PRO A 227 -4.39 15.73 32.24
CA PRO A 227 -3.18 16.46 32.62
C PRO A 227 -1.90 15.64 32.47
N VAL A 228 -1.92 14.35 32.85
CA VAL A 228 -0.73 13.47 32.72
C VAL A 228 -0.39 13.25 31.24
N ARG A 229 -1.39 12.99 30.39
CA ARG A 229 -1.17 12.86 28.94
C ARG A 229 -0.64 14.16 28.34
N ALA A 230 -1.27 15.30 28.66
CA ALA A 230 -0.85 16.61 28.17
C ALA A 230 0.61 16.92 28.57
N ALA A 231 1.05 16.54 29.76
CA ALA A 231 2.42 16.72 30.21
C ALA A 231 3.43 15.91 29.37
N VAL A 232 3.09 14.67 28.95
CA VAL A 232 3.93 13.87 28.04
C VAL A 232 4.08 14.58 26.69
N PHE A 233 2.97 15.03 26.10
CA PHE A 233 3.01 15.77 24.83
C PHE A 233 3.76 17.10 24.95
N ALA A 234 3.56 17.85 26.02
CA ALA A 234 4.27 19.11 26.25
C ALA A 234 5.79 18.92 26.40
N ARG A 235 6.22 17.79 26.96
CA ARG A 235 7.63 17.47 27.17
C ARG A 235 8.33 17.06 25.87
N TYR A 236 7.68 16.27 25.04
CA TYR A 236 8.35 15.62 23.90
C TYR A 236 7.92 16.14 22.54
N CYS A 237 6.79 16.84 22.41
CA CYS A 237 6.25 17.26 21.12
C CYS A 237 6.37 18.76 20.89
N THR A 238 6.36 19.18 19.62
CA THR A 238 6.26 20.61 19.29
C THR A 238 4.86 21.16 19.60
N PRO A 239 4.70 22.49 19.83
CA PRO A 239 3.40 23.09 20.13
C PRO A 239 2.34 22.90 19.03
N ARG A 240 2.75 22.69 17.76
CA ARG A 240 1.79 22.35 16.68
C ARG A 240 1.06 21.03 16.99
N HIS A 241 1.75 20.07 17.60
CA HIS A 241 1.14 18.82 18.02
C HIS A 241 0.20 18.96 19.23
N SER A 242 0.27 20.05 19.99
CA SER A 242 -0.57 20.23 21.19
C SER A 242 -1.99 20.71 20.87
N THR A 243 -2.24 21.24 19.67
CA THR A 243 -3.55 21.82 19.29
C THR A 243 -4.20 21.16 18.07
N SER A 244 -3.44 20.56 17.16
CA SER A 244 -4.00 19.75 16.04
C SER A 244 -3.86 18.24 16.24
N GLY A 245 -3.40 17.81 17.42
CA GLY A 245 -3.05 16.42 17.77
C GLY A 245 -4.09 15.70 18.65
N GLN A 246 -5.38 15.87 18.35
CA GLN A 246 -6.35 14.77 18.51
C GLN A 246 -6.04 13.61 17.53
N ALA A 247 -4.89 13.63 16.85
CA ALA A 247 -4.35 12.58 16.02
C ALA A 247 -4.59 11.23 16.70
N ASP A 248 -5.54 10.49 16.14
CA ASP A 248 -5.69 9.04 15.84
C ASP A 248 -4.64 8.02 16.35
N ALA A 249 -3.59 8.43 17.04
CA ALA A 249 -2.57 7.61 17.66
C ALA A 249 -2.99 7.04 19.02
N SER A 250 -4.28 7.12 19.38
CA SER A 250 -4.78 6.59 20.64
C SER A 250 -6.10 5.88 20.42
N SER A 251 -6.03 4.66 19.89
CA SER A 251 -7.04 3.67 20.23
C SER A 251 -6.81 3.28 21.69
N VAL A 252 -7.85 3.29 22.52
CA VAL A 252 -7.84 2.58 23.81
C VAL A 252 -7.66 1.09 23.47
N ALA A 253 -6.41 0.63 23.41
CA ALA A 253 -6.08 -0.70 22.96
C ALA A 253 -5.18 -1.40 23.95
N SER A 254 -5.53 -2.65 24.22
CA SER A 254 -4.62 -3.64 24.80
C SER A 254 -3.96 -4.40 23.65
N PRO A 255 -2.62 -4.55 23.62
CA PRO A 255 -1.60 -3.95 24.50
C PRO A 255 -1.35 -2.45 24.20
N PRO A 256 -0.58 -1.72 25.05
CA PRO A 256 -0.26 -0.30 24.85
C PRO A 256 0.24 -0.01 23.43
N THR A 257 -0.21 1.11 22.87
CA THR A 257 -0.10 1.47 21.45
C THR A 257 1.36 1.53 20.98
N TYR A 258 2.29 1.97 21.83
CA TYR A 258 3.71 2.09 21.46
C TYR A 258 4.59 0.93 21.90
N ALA A 259 4.10 -0.01 22.71
CA ALA A 259 4.90 -1.11 23.25
C ALA A 259 5.47 -2.06 22.17
N GLN A 260 4.83 -2.10 21.00
CA GLN A 260 5.24 -2.96 19.87
C GLN A 260 6.04 -2.21 18.78
N HIS A 261 6.24 -0.89 18.93
CA HIS A 261 6.97 -0.11 17.93
C HIS A 261 8.45 -0.48 17.94
N ARG A 262 8.99 -0.77 16.76
CA ARG A 262 10.42 -0.97 16.53
C ARG A 262 10.90 -0.01 15.47
N ILE A 263 12.03 0.66 15.72
CA ILE A 263 12.72 1.45 14.72
C ILE A 263 13.28 0.48 13.67
N ILE A 264 12.98 0.77 12.41
CA ILE A 264 13.43 -0.04 11.26
C ILE A 264 14.41 0.74 10.38
N ASP A 265 14.36 2.07 10.40
CA ASP A 265 15.27 2.91 9.63
C ASP A 265 15.23 4.37 10.12
N VAL A 266 16.25 5.15 9.81
CA VAL A 266 16.37 6.56 10.19
C VAL A 266 16.91 7.37 9.01
N GLU A 267 16.17 8.41 8.61
CA GLU A 267 16.53 9.32 7.51
C GLU A 267 16.72 10.75 8.03
N TRP A 268 17.83 11.37 7.63
CA TRP A 268 18.10 12.76 7.91
C TRP A 268 17.51 13.66 6.82
N LEU A 269 16.49 14.43 7.16
CA LEU A 269 15.89 15.40 6.24
C LEU A 269 16.66 16.73 6.22
N SER A 270 17.32 17.07 7.33
CA SER A 270 18.28 18.17 7.45
C SER A 270 19.06 18.04 8.76
N ALA A 271 20.07 18.87 9.00
CA ALA A 271 20.80 18.92 10.29
C ALA A 271 19.91 19.17 11.53
N ARG A 272 18.63 19.54 11.35
CA ARG A 272 17.66 19.78 12.43
C ARG A 272 16.38 18.97 12.26
N LYS A 273 16.35 17.98 11.37
CA LYS A 273 15.13 17.23 11.08
C LYS A 273 15.44 15.77 10.74
N LEU A 274 14.80 14.87 11.45
CA LEU A 274 14.95 13.43 11.37
C LEU A 274 13.60 12.79 11.08
N CYS A 275 13.59 11.81 10.18
CA CYS A 275 12.46 10.94 9.90
C CYS A 275 12.81 9.54 10.38
N VAL A 276 12.15 9.09 11.45
CA VAL A 276 12.37 7.77 12.03
C VAL A 276 11.25 6.86 11.54
N TYR A 277 11.61 5.85 10.76
CA TYR A 277 10.68 4.84 10.29
C TYR A 277 10.56 3.73 11.33
N THR A 278 9.34 3.29 11.56
CA THR A 278 9.04 2.26 12.55
C THR A 278 8.05 1.24 12.01
N ASN A 279 8.01 0.06 12.60
CA ASN A 279 6.95 -0.92 12.41
C ASN A 279 6.33 -1.23 13.78
N ASN A 280 5.00 -1.30 13.87
CA ASN A 280 4.30 -1.62 15.11
C ASN A 280 3.48 -2.91 15.04
N GLY A 281 3.58 -3.68 13.94
CA GLY A 281 2.86 -4.93 13.70
C GLY A 281 1.37 -4.74 13.41
N ARG A 282 0.68 -3.92 14.21
CA ARG A 282 -0.77 -3.71 14.18
C ARG A 282 -1.24 -2.82 13.03
N HIS A 283 -0.46 -1.80 12.69
CA HIS A 283 -0.75 -0.81 11.65
C HIS A 283 0.29 -0.81 10.53
N GLY A 284 1.23 -1.77 10.56
CA GLY A 284 2.35 -1.82 9.64
C GLY A 284 3.36 -0.71 9.94
N GLN A 285 3.82 -0.03 8.88
CA GLN A 285 4.87 0.97 9.00
C GLN A 285 4.33 2.36 9.37
N CYS A 286 5.06 3.07 10.21
CA CYS A 286 4.84 4.46 10.56
C CYS A 286 6.13 5.26 10.34
N ARG A 287 6.03 6.59 10.28
CA ARG A 287 7.19 7.47 10.41
C ARG A 287 6.94 8.58 11.41
N PHE A 288 7.95 8.89 12.20
CA PHE A 288 7.99 9.98 13.15
C PHE A 288 8.96 11.04 12.65
N ILE A 289 8.48 12.29 12.55
CA ILE A 289 9.31 13.43 12.18
C ILE A 289 9.74 14.12 13.47
N LEU A 290 11.03 14.10 13.75
CA LEU A 290 11.65 14.85 14.83
C LEU A 290 12.30 16.11 14.30
N MET A 291 12.21 17.20 15.05
CA MET A 291 12.82 18.47 14.72
C MET A 291 13.59 19.06 15.90
N LYS A 292 14.74 19.66 15.60
CA LYS A 292 15.56 20.37 16.57
C LYS A 292 15.16 21.86 16.64
N LYS A 293 14.55 22.29 17.74
CA LYS A 293 14.16 23.69 18.02
C LYS A 293 14.92 24.20 19.23
N GLY A 294 15.61 25.33 19.08
CA GLY A 294 16.37 25.96 20.18
C GLY A 294 17.44 25.06 20.79
N GLY A 295 17.99 24.08 20.05
CA GLY A 295 18.95 23.11 20.56
C GLY A 295 18.35 21.78 21.02
N THR A 296 17.03 21.71 21.20
CA THR A 296 16.33 20.53 21.74
C THR A 296 15.56 19.79 20.66
N TRP A 297 15.63 18.45 20.66
CA TRP A 297 14.81 17.62 19.77
C TRP A 297 13.40 17.48 20.31
N LEU A 298 12.43 17.53 19.40
CA LEU A 298 11.01 17.38 19.68
C LEU A 298 10.35 16.58 18.56
N LEU A 299 9.36 15.78 18.91
CA LEU A 299 8.47 15.12 17.97
C LEU A 299 7.52 16.15 17.34
N ASP A 300 7.58 16.30 16.02
CA ASP A 300 6.79 17.30 15.28
C ASP A 300 5.64 16.70 14.47
N HIS A 301 5.79 15.47 13.98
CA HIS A 301 4.74 14.79 13.24
C HIS A 301 4.82 13.27 13.37
N MET A 302 3.68 12.58 13.28
CA MET A 302 3.62 11.13 13.07
C MET A 302 2.64 10.83 11.94
N GLN A 303 3.03 9.92 11.05
CA GLN A 303 2.19 9.44 9.96
C GLN A 303 2.23 7.91 9.86
N ASN A 304 1.05 7.29 9.72
CA ASN A 304 0.90 5.88 9.33
C ASN A 304 1.01 5.72 7.80
N LEU A 305 1.59 4.60 7.34
CA LEU A 305 1.76 4.31 5.90
C LEU A 305 0.44 4.04 5.16
N PHE A 306 -0.69 3.80 5.84
CA PHE A 306 -1.96 3.38 5.22
C PHE A 306 -2.41 4.20 4.01
N ASP A 307 -2.16 5.50 3.99
CA ASP A 307 -2.54 6.42 2.90
C ASP A 307 -1.38 6.74 1.95
N GLY A 308 -0.27 6.01 2.05
CA GLY A 308 1.02 6.38 1.45
C GLY A 308 1.69 7.55 2.17
N TRP A 309 2.96 7.80 1.85
CA TRP A 309 3.71 8.92 2.43
C TRP A 309 3.25 10.26 1.84
N LYS A 310 2.74 11.17 2.69
CA LYS A 310 2.36 12.53 2.25
C LYS A 310 3.61 13.40 2.21
N THR A 311 3.91 14.04 1.09
CA THR A 311 5.18 14.78 0.93
C THR A 311 5.24 16.10 1.70
N GLY A 312 4.10 16.68 2.10
CA GLY A 312 4.03 18.01 2.73
C GLY A 312 4.67 18.14 4.11
N TYR A 313 5.12 17.02 4.71
CA TYR A 313 5.74 16.99 6.04
C TYR A 313 7.24 16.72 6.01
N LEU A 314 7.82 16.45 4.83
CA LEU A 314 9.25 16.25 4.62
C LEU A 314 9.95 17.59 4.41
#